data_AF-A0A1B6J6H9-F1
#
_entry.id   AF-A0A1B6J6H9-F1
#
_cell.length_a   1.000
_cell.length_b   1.000
_cell.length_c   1.000
_cell.angle_alpha   90.00
_cell.angle_beta   90.00
_cell.angle_gamma   90.00
#
_symmetry.space_group_name_H-M   'P 1'
#
loop_
_entity.id
_entity.type
_entity.pdbx_description
1 polymer ?
#
loop_
_entity_poly.entity_id
_entity_poly.type
_entity_poly.pdbx_seq_one_letter_code
_entity_poly.pdbx_strand_id
1 'polypeptide(L)'
;HSGFTAEFTPREVGPHSISVEYNGHPVSGTPFIAKAYDAKRVYVGPLPQGHVGKPLQFTVDASQAGEGNLEITISAQGVNIPTQVHPQGNAKFAVSFVPIEPVDHVISIYFNKEAVPGSLFIAPVVGDFPLVTGSSLSHAPLGVDSYFTMSNVAGSLDDIEVNVEGPSGQSVPAQVKDAGGQTFKVEFCPRVVG
;
A
#
# COMPACT_ATOMS: atom_id res chain seq x y z
N HIS A 1 -7.87 -43.51 -13.09
CA HIS A 1 -9.15 -43.60 -12.35
C HIS A 1 -10.29 -43.36 -13.32
N SER A 2 -11.28 -44.25 -13.38
CA SER A 2 -12.50 -44.07 -14.18
C SER A 2 -13.56 -43.35 -13.35
N GLY A 3 -14.04 -42.21 -13.80
CA GLY A 3 -15.07 -41.41 -13.15
C GLY A 3 -15.72 -40.45 -14.15
N PHE A 4 -16.87 -39.88 -13.77
CA PHE A 4 -17.53 -38.82 -14.52
C PHE A 4 -17.19 -37.47 -13.89
N THR A 5 -16.90 -36.47 -14.73
CA THR A 5 -16.65 -35.09 -14.29
C THR A 5 -17.82 -34.22 -14.75
N ALA A 6 -18.36 -33.43 -13.83
CA ALA A 6 -19.30 -32.36 -14.14
C ALA A 6 -18.63 -31.02 -13.83
N GLU A 7 -18.74 -30.06 -14.76
CA GLU A 7 -18.19 -28.72 -14.61
C GLU A 7 -19.33 -27.70 -14.65
N PHE A 8 -19.25 -26.68 -13.81
CA PHE A 8 -20.18 -25.55 -13.82
C PHE A 8 -19.42 -24.26 -13.51
N THR A 9 -19.90 -23.15 -14.08
CA THR A 9 -19.39 -21.81 -13.80
C THR A 9 -20.51 -21.00 -13.17
N PRO A 10 -20.47 -20.75 -11.85
CA PRO A 10 -21.43 -19.87 -11.20
C PRO A 10 -21.45 -18.48 -11.87
N ARG A 11 -22.65 -17.91 -12.04
CA ARG A 11 -22.85 -16.56 -12.60
C ARG A 11 -23.24 -15.54 -11.54
N GLU A 12 -23.60 -16.02 -10.36
CA GLU A 12 -24.02 -15.22 -9.23
C GLU A 12 -23.14 -15.55 -8.02
N VAL A 13 -22.97 -14.59 -7.12
CA VAL A 13 -22.30 -14.78 -5.84
C VAL A 13 -23.28 -15.42 -4.87
N GLY A 14 -22.81 -16.38 -4.06
CA GLY A 14 -23.59 -17.00 -3.00
C GLY A 14 -23.73 -18.52 -3.11
N PRO A 15 -24.59 -19.11 -2.27
CA PRO A 15 -24.74 -20.56 -2.18
C PRO A 15 -25.45 -21.12 -3.42
N HIS A 16 -24.81 -22.10 -4.06
CA HIS A 16 -25.36 -22.90 -5.16
C HIS A 16 -25.57 -24.32 -4.66
N SER A 17 -26.80 -24.83 -4.80
CA SER A 17 -27.18 -26.19 -4.41
C SER A 17 -26.89 -27.16 -5.55
N ILE A 18 -26.14 -28.22 -5.26
CA ILE A 18 -25.75 -29.26 -6.21
C ILE A 18 -26.35 -30.58 -5.73
N SER A 19 -27.33 -31.07 -6.48
CA SER A 19 -27.96 -32.36 -6.22
C SER A 19 -27.50 -33.38 -7.24
N VAL A 20 -27.12 -34.56 -6.75
CA VAL A 20 -26.68 -35.68 -7.58
C VAL A 20 -27.58 -36.87 -7.31
N GLU A 21 -28.15 -37.43 -8.37
CA GLU A 21 -28.94 -38.65 -8.33
C GLU A 21 -28.32 -39.73 -9.22
N TYR A 22 -28.43 -40.98 -8.80
CA TYR A 22 -28.03 -42.15 -9.55
C TYR A 22 -29.18 -43.17 -9.55
N ASN A 23 -29.65 -43.56 -10.74
CA ASN A 23 -30.80 -44.45 -10.93
C ASN A 23 -32.07 -44.01 -10.17
N GLY A 24 -32.35 -42.72 -10.11
CA GLY A 24 -33.51 -42.16 -9.42
C GLY A 24 -33.38 -42.12 -7.89
N HIS A 25 -32.19 -42.41 -7.35
CA HIS A 25 -31.89 -42.30 -5.92
C HIS A 25 -30.85 -41.20 -5.67
N PRO A 26 -31.04 -40.35 -4.65
CA PRO A 26 -30.06 -39.33 -4.29
C PRO A 26 -28.76 -39.97 -3.82
N VAL A 27 -27.65 -39.47 -4.33
CA VAL A 27 -26.31 -39.83 -3.86
C VAL A 27 -26.11 -39.24 -2.47
N SER A 28 -25.48 -40.01 -1.58
CA SER A 28 -25.17 -39.57 -0.22
C SER A 28 -24.44 -38.22 -0.20
N GLY A 29 -24.90 -37.30 0.64
CA GLY A 29 -24.36 -35.93 0.74
C GLY A 29 -25.08 -34.90 -0.12
N THR A 30 -25.99 -35.31 -1.01
CA THR A 30 -26.88 -34.37 -1.72
C THR A 30 -27.90 -33.72 -0.77
N PRO A 31 -28.12 -32.39 -0.84
CA PRO A 31 -27.41 -31.44 -1.70
C PRO A 31 -26.06 -31.01 -1.12
N PHE A 32 -25.06 -30.86 -1.99
CA PHE A 32 -23.82 -30.17 -1.68
C PHE A 32 -24.00 -28.67 -1.90
N ILE A 33 -23.38 -27.83 -1.06
CA ILE A 33 -23.44 -26.37 -1.20
C ILE A 33 -22.08 -25.85 -1.65
N ALA A 34 -22.03 -25.30 -2.85
CA ALA A 34 -20.88 -24.54 -3.34
C ALA A 34 -21.12 -23.04 -3.08
N LYS A 35 -20.22 -22.38 -2.35
CA LYS A 35 -20.31 -20.94 -2.06
C LYS A 35 -19.50 -20.16 -3.08
N ALA A 36 -20.16 -19.69 -4.14
CA ALA A 36 -19.53 -18.87 -5.17
C ALA A 36 -19.19 -17.48 -4.61
N TYR A 37 -18.03 -16.95 -5.01
CA TYR A 37 -17.51 -15.67 -4.55
C TYR A 37 -16.94 -14.86 -5.71
N ASP A 38 -16.80 -13.54 -5.55
CA ASP A 38 -16.22 -12.65 -6.55
C ASP A 38 -15.41 -11.54 -5.86
N ALA A 39 -14.07 -11.64 -5.91
CA ALA A 39 -13.17 -10.65 -5.33
C ALA A 39 -13.33 -9.26 -5.96
N LYS A 40 -13.86 -9.16 -7.19
CA LYS A 40 -14.09 -7.89 -7.88
C LYS A 40 -15.24 -7.09 -7.31
N ARG A 41 -16.08 -7.72 -6.47
CA ARG A 41 -17.17 -7.08 -5.75
C ARG A 41 -16.77 -6.58 -4.36
N VAL A 42 -15.51 -6.73 -3.97
CA VAL A 42 -14.97 -6.03 -2.81
C VAL A 42 -14.72 -4.57 -3.19
N TYR A 43 -15.32 -3.65 -2.46
CA TYR A 43 -15.12 -2.23 -2.61
C TYR A 43 -14.19 -1.69 -1.52
N VAL A 44 -13.22 -0.88 -1.92
CA VAL A 44 -12.31 -0.18 -1.00
C VAL A 44 -12.64 1.30 -1.08
N GLY A 45 -12.97 1.89 0.07
CA GLY A 45 -13.25 3.31 0.19
C GLY A 45 -12.03 4.18 -0.08
N PRO A 46 -12.20 5.50 -0.20
CA PRO A 46 -11.10 6.42 -0.46
C PRO A 46 -10.04 6.33 0.65
N LEU A 47 -8.77 6.38 0.23
CA LEU A 47 -7.64 6.46 1.14
C LEU A 47 -7.28 7.93 1.36
N PRO A 48 -7.43 8.45 2.59
CA PRO A 48 -7.05 9.82 2.88
C PRO A 48 -5.51 9.97 2.90
N GLN A 49 -5.03 11.19 2.63
CA GLN A 49 -3.64 11.55 2.94
C GLN A 49 -3.44 11.53 4.45
N GLY A 50 -2.37 10.85 4.90
CA GLY A 50 -2.06 10.68 6.31
C GLY A 50 -1.02 11.67 6.83
N HIS A 51 -0.95 11.75 8.16
CA HIS A 51 0.12 12.43 8.87
C HIS A 51 0.76 11.46 9.86
N VAL A 52 2.09 11.48 9.98
CA VAL A 52 2.84 10.71 10.98
C VAL A 52 2.23 10.92 12.37
N GLY A 53 2.02 9.82 13.09
CA GLY A 53 1.47 9.81 14.45
C GLY A 53 -0.05 10.03 14.53
N LYS A 54 -0.74 10.35 13.43
CA LYS A 54 -2.21 10.48 13.40
C LYS A 54 -2.85 9.21 12.84
N PRO A 55 -3.86 8.63 13.52
CA PRO A 55 -4.59 7.49 12.98
C PRO A 55 -5.19 7.78 11.61
N LEU A 56 -4.94 6.89 10.66
CA LEU A 56 -5.54 6.88 9.34
C LEU A 56 -6.57 5.77 9.27
N GLN A 57 -7.71 6.02 8.63
CA GLN A 57 -8.79 5.06 8.53
C GLN A 57 -9.41 5.04 7.13
N PHE A 58 -9.74 3.85 6.65
CA PHE A 58 -10.51 3.64 5.42
C PHE A 58 -11.49 2.47 5.59
N THR A 59 -12.42 2.33 4.66
CA THR A 59 -13.46 1.30 4.70
C THR A 59 -13.19 0.22 3.64
N VAL A 60 -13.47 -1.03 3.98
CA VAL A 60 -13.54 -2.15 3.03
C VAL A 60 -14.93 -2.77 3.13
N ASP A 61 -15.63 -2.87 2.00
CA ASP A 61 -16.98 -3.44 1.88
C ASP A 61 -16.93 -4.69 1.01
N ALA A 62 -17.04 -5.86 1.65
CA ALA A 62 -17.09 -7.16 0.99
C ALA A 62 -18.52 -7.73 0.95
N SER A 63 -19.55 -6.92 1.24
CA SER A 63 -20.94 -7.38 1.35
C SER A 63 -21.49 -8.03 0.08
N GLN A 64 -20.91 -7.72 -1.08
CA GLN A 64 -21.32 -8.26 -2.38
C GLN A 64 -20.36 -9.33 -2.93
N ALA A 65 -19.25 -9.60 -2.24
CA ALA A 65 -18.21 -10.52 -2.70
C ALA A 65 -18.50 -11.99 -2.37
N GLY A 66 -19.46 -12.25 -1.48
CA GLY A 66 -19.80 -13.59 -1.02
C GLY A 66 -19.06 -13.95 0.25
N GLU A 67 -19.17 -15.21 0.67
CA GLU A 67 -18.45 -15.70 1.85
C GLU A 67 -16.98 -15.95 1.49
N GLY A 68 -16.07 -15.44 2.31
CA GLY A 68 -14.65 -15.59 2.08
C GLY A 68 -13.78 -14.95 3.14
N ASN A 69 -12.47 -15.19 3.02
CA ASN A 69 -11.46 -14.60 3.89
C ASN A 69 -10.90 -13.33 3.24
N LEU A 70 -10.90 -12.23 4.00
CA LEU A 70 -10.30 -10.97 3.60
C LEU A 70 -8.94 -10.84 4.30
N GLU A 71 -7.89 -10.58 3.54
CA GLU A 71 -6.53 -10.39 4.03
C GLU A 71 -6.07 -8.98 3.70
N ILE A 72 -5.65 -8.22 4.71
CA ILE A 72 -5.19 -6.84 4.56
C ILE A 72 -3.80 -6.73 5.17
N THR A 73 -2.86 -6.20 4.41
CA THR A 73 -1.51 -5.88 4.87
C THR A 73 -1.17 -4.45 4.52
N ILE A 74 -0.61 -3.70 5.46
CA ILE A 74 -0.11 -2.35 5.24
C ILE A 74 1.39 -2.36 5.51
N SER A 75 2.17 -1.81 4.59
CA SER A 75 3.62 -1.72 4.74
C SER A 75 4.15 -0.37 4.26
N ALA A 76 5.28 0.06 4.83
CA ALA A 76 6.06 1.19 4.37
C ALA A 76 7.51 0.74 4.23
N GLN A 77 8.15 1.06 3.11
CA GLN A 77 9.54 0.65 2.80
C GLN A 77 9.82 -0.86 3.00
N GLY A 78 8.82 -1.71 2.79
CA GLY A 78 8.92 -3.16 2.99
C GLY A 78 8.75 -3.64 4.43
N VAL A 79 8.48 -2.75 5.38
CA VAL A 79 8.19 -3.09 6.78
C VAL A 79 6.69 -3.09 7.02
N ASN A 80 6.16 -4.16 7.61
CA ASN A 80 4.75 -4.27 7.96
C ASN A 80 4.38 -3.33 9.11
N ILE A 81 3.24 -2.66 8.96
CA ILE A 81 2.72 -1.70 9.93
C ILE A 81 1.56 -2.37 10.68
N PRO A 82 1.53 -2.27 12.02
CA PRO A 82 0.40 -2.77 12.80
C PRO A 82 -0.91 -2.11 12.37
N THR A 83 -1.89 -2.95 12.00
CA THR A 83 -3.22 -2.51 11.57
C THR A 83 -4.30 -3.00 12.51
N GLN A 84 -5.33 -2.19 12.70
CA GLN A 84 -6.54 -2.56 13.41
C GLN A 84 -7.70 -2.69 12.42
N VAL A 85 -8.49 -3.75 12.58
CA VAL A 85 -9.67 -4.00 11.75
C VAL A 85 -10.88 -4.04 12.66
N HIS A 86 -11.82 -3.14 12.43
CA HIS A 86 -13.05 -3.00 13.18
C HIS A 86 -14.24 -3.43 12.31
N PRO A 87 -14.91 -4.55 12.63
CA PRO A 87 -16.13 -4.95 11.94
C PRO A 87 -17.23 -3.91 12.10
N GLN A 88 -17.88 -3.54 11.00
CA GLN A 88 -19.04 -2.63 10.97
C GLN A 88 -20.37 -3.35 10.70
N GLY A 89 -20.33 -4.68 10.58
CA GLY A 89 -21.48 -5.51 10.20
C GLY A 89 -21.63 -5.66 8.69
N ASN A 90 -22.43 -6.64 8.26
CA ASN A 90 -22.71 -6.94 6.84
C ASN A 90 -21.44 -7.05 5.97
N ALA A 91 -20.39 -7.70 6.48
CA ALA A 91 -19.08 -7.82 5.81
C ALA A 91 -18.44 -6.48 5.40
N LYS A 92 -18.72 -5.42 6.17
CA LYS A 92 -18.03 -4.13 6.10
C LYS A 92 -17.05 -4.00 7.25
N PHE A 93 -15.91 -3.37 6.98
CA PHE A 93 -14.81 -3.24 7.92
C PHE A 93 -14.24 -1.83 7.86
N ALA A 94 -13.98 -1.23 9.01
CA ALA A 94 -13.14 -0.05 9.15
C ALA A 94 -11.72 -0.51 9.46
N VAL A 95 -10.77 -0.17 8.60
CA VAL A 95 -9.36 -0.51 8.75
C VAL A 95 -8.62 0.75 9.16
N SER A 96 -7.81 0.67 10.21
CA SER A 96 -7.00 1.79 10.68
C SER A 96 -5.57 1.39 10.99
N PHE A 97 -4.67 2.37 10.86
CA PHE A 97 -3.27 2.24 11.27
C PHE A 97 -2.72 3.61 11.67
N VAL A 98 -1.59 3.64 12.38
CA VAL A 98 -0.89 4.87 12.73
C VAL A 98 0.46 4.85 12.00
N PRO A 99 0.66 5.70 10.98
CA PRO A 99 1.94 5.75 10.29
C PRO A 99 3.02 6.35 11.18
N ILE A 100 4.23 5.81 11.08
CA ILE A 100 5.40 6.27 11.84
C ILE A 100 6.45 6.96 10.97
N GLU A 101 6.33 6.86 9.65
CA GLU A 101 7.25 7.47 8.68
C GLU A 101 6.48 8.33 7.66
N PRO A 102 7.04 9.46 7.21
CA PRO A 102 6.42 10.35 6.23
C PRO A 102 6.71 9.86 4.80
N VAL A 103 6.24 8.66 4.47
CA VAL A 103 6.42 8.03 3.16
C VAL A 103 5.11 7.42 2.66
N ASP A 104 5.09 7.02 1.39
CA ASP A 104 3.96 6.28 0.84
C ASP A 104 3.80 4.92 1.54
N HIS A 105 2.58 4.68 2.04
CA HIS A 105 2.20 3.41 2.64
C HIS A 105 1.46 2.58 1.60
N VAL A 106 1.90 1.33 1.45
CA VAL A 106 1.37 0.38 0.49
C VAL A 106 0.37 -0.53 1.19
N ILE A 107 -0.86 -0.58 0.66
CA ILE A 107 -1.97 -1.34 1.21
C ILE A 107 -2.32 -2.46 0.23
N SER A 108 -2.12 -3.69 0.68
CA SER A 108 -2.43 -4.92 -0.06
C SER A 108 -3.71 -5.54 0.49
N ILE A 109 -4.66 -5.84 -0.40
CA ILE A 109 -5.94 -6.43 0.00
C ILE A 109 -6.26 -7.60 -0.92
N TYR A 110 -6.48 -8.76 -0.32
CA TYR A 110 -6.86 -10.00 -1.00
C TYR A 110 -8.17 -10.53 -0.44
N PHE A 111 -8.95 -11.16 -1.31
CA PHE A 111 -10.16 -11.88 -0.94
C PHE A 111 -10.08 -13.30 -1.50
N ASN A 112 -10.10 -14.30 -0.62
CA ASN A 112 -9.87 -15.72 -0.98
C ASN A 112 -8.58 -15.94 -1.80
N LYS A 113 -7.51 -15.21 -1.46
CA LYS A 113 -6.19 -15.21 -2.11
C LYS A 113 -6.16 -14.58 -3.52
N GLU A 114 -7.25 -13.97 -3.97
CA GLU A 114 -7.29 -13.16 -5.18
C GLU A 114 -7.18 -11.67 -4.81
N ALA A 115 -6.36 -10.92 -5.55
CA ALA A 115 -6.23 -9.47 -5.31
C ALA A 115 -7.54 -8.77 -5.65
N VAL A 116 -8.02 -7.89 -4.76
CA VAL A 116 -9.20 -7.07 -5.04
C VAL A 116 -8.85 -5.98 -6.06
N PRO A 117 -9.83 -5.44 -6.80
CA PRO A 117 -9.57 -4.37 -7.77
C PRO A 117 -8.87 -3.17 -7.13
N GLY A 118 -7.76 -2.74 -7.72
CA GLY A 118 -6.99 -1.58 -7.26
C GLY A 118 -5.90 -1.89 -6.24
N SER A 119 -5.80 -3.12 -5.71
CA SER A 119 -4.64 -3.51 -4.92
C SER A 119 -3.41 -3.61 -5.84
N LEU A 120 -2.24 -3.03 -5.55
CA LEU A 120 -1.73 -2.33 -4.36
C LEU A 120 -2.21 -0.86 -4.29
N PHE A 121 -2.83 -0.46 -3.18
CA PHE A 121 -3.22 0.93 -2.97
C PHE A 121 -2.14 1.74 -2.27
N ILE A 122 -2.07 3.04 -2.56
CA ILE A 122 -1.08 3.95 -1.98
C ILE A 122 -1.78 4.97 -1.09
N ALA A 123 -1.35 5.06 0.16
CA ALA A 123 -1.73 6.11 1.10
C ALA A 123 -0.51 7.03 1.35
N PRO A 124 -0.49 8.24 0.76
CA PRO A 124 0.60 9.18 0.99
C PRO A 124 0.57 9.67 2.45
N VAL A 125 1.72 9.64 3.12
CA VAL A 125 1.86 10.15 4.49
C VAL A 125 2.92 11.24 4.53
N VAL A 126 2.58 12.36 5.14
CA VAL A 126 3.51 13.46 5.44
C VAL A 126 3.78 13.52 6.95
N GLY A 127 4.78 14.27 7.39
CA GLY A 127 5.08 14.44 8.81
C GLY A 127 5.66 15.81 9.09
N ASP A 128 5.71 16.21 10.35
CA ASP A 128 6.21 17.55 10.72
C ASP A 128 7.74 17.56 10.95
N PHE A 129 8.40 16.41 10.74
CA PHE A 129 9.85 16.26 10.86
C PHE A 129 10.54 16.50 9.52
N PRO A 130 11.74 17.11 9.51
CA PRO A 130 12.54 17.26 8.30
C PRO A 130 12.70 15.93 7.55
N LEU A 131 12.33 15.93 6.27
CA LEU A 131 12.42 14.75 5.39
C LEU A 131 13.29 15.08 4.18
N VAL A 132 14.26 14.22 3.88
CA VAL A 132 15.14 14.37 2.72
C VAL A 132 14.73 13.41 1.61
N THR A 133 14.46 13.91 0.40
CA THR A 133 14.06 13.11 -0.77
C THR A 133 14.80 13.57 -2.02
N GLY A 134 15.03 12.67 -2.98
CA GLY A 134 15.66 13.01 -4.26
C GLY A 134 16.48 11.87 -4.83
N SER A 135 16.43 11.66 -6.15
CA SER A 135 17.16 10.57 -6.81
C SER A 135 18.67 10.67 -6.62
N SER A 136 19.20 11.89 -6.50
CA SER A 136 20.63 12.16 -6.29
C SER A 136 21.17 11.63 -4.95
N LEU A 137 20.30 11.31 -3.99
CA LEU A 137 20.69 10.63 -2.75
C LEU A 137 21.15 9.19 -3.01
N SER A 138 20.73 8.60 -4.14
CA SER A 138 21.15 7.25 -4.55
C SER A 138 22.20 7.28 -5.66
N HIS A 139 21.99 8.10 -6.69
CA HIS A 139 22.85 8.16 -7.87
C HIS A 139 22.90 9.58 -8.40
N ALA A 140 24.11 10.15 -8.52
CA ALA A 140 24.34 11.49 -9.05
C ALA A 140 25.40 11.44 -10.17
N PRO A 141 25.13 12.02 -11.36
CA PRO A 141 26.09 12.07 -12.44
C PRO A 141 27.28 12.99 -12.13
N LEU A 142 28.48 12.57 -12.55
CA LEU A 142 29.70 13.36 -12.44
C LEU A 142 29.61 14.64 -13.29
N GLY A 143 29.96 15.79 -12.70
CA GLY A 143 30.06 17.07 -13.39
C GLY A 143 28.70 17.71 -13.74
N VAL A 144 27.60 17.15 -13.24
CA VAL A 144 26.24 17.63 -13.47
C VAL A 144 25.65 18.10 -12.15
N ASP A 145 25.01 19.27 -12.17
CA ASP A 145 24.29 19.81 -11.01
C ASP A 145 23.16 18.84 -10.63
N SER A 146 23.30 18.27 -9.45
CA SER A 146 22.39 17.31 -8.86
C SER A 146 21.73 17.95 -7.64
N TYR A 147 20.54 17.47 -7.27
CA TYR A 147 19.84 18.03 -6.13
C TYR A 147 18.96 17.03 -5.40
N PHE A 148 18.77 17.30 -4.12
CA PHE A 148 17.72 16.69 -3.30
C PHE A 148 16.91 17.79 -2.61
N THR A 149 15.76 17.43 -2.06
CA THR A 149 14.83 18.31 -1.35
C THR A 149 14.71 17.92 0.10
N MET A 150 14.73 18.90 0.99
CA MET A 150 14.40 18.78 2.40
C MET A 150 13.02 19.40 2.63
N SER A 151 12.03 18.65 3.06
CA SER A 151 10.66 19.12 3.33
C SER A 151 10.37 19.13 4.82
N ASN A 152 9.33 19.88 5.24
CA ASN A 152 8.86 19.97 6.63
C ASN A 152 9.92 20.51 7.61
N VAL A 153 10.72 21.47 7.13
CA VAL A 153 11.70 22.15 7.96
C VAL A 153 11.03 23.39 8.56
N ALA A 154 10.79 23.37 9.88
CA ALA A 154 10.13 24.47 10.60
C ALA A 154 11.01 25.72 10.79
N GLY A 155 12.31 25.60 10.52
CA GLY A 155 13.31 26.67 10.64
C GLY A 155 13.52 27.48 9.37
N SER A 156 14.62 28.23 9.37
CA SER A 156 15.09 29.06 8.27
C SER A 156 16.25 28.40 7.51
N LEU A 157 16.68 29.02 6.40
CA LEU A 157 17.89 28.59 5.68
C LEU A 157 19.12 28.51 6.59
N ASP A 158 19.22 29.40 7.57
CA ASP A 158 20.39 29.50 8.45
C ASP A 158 20.51 28.32 9.43
N ASP A 159 19.42 27.56 9.62
CA ASP A 159 19.38 26.38 10.48
C ASP A 159 19.83 25.09 9.75
N ILE A 160 20.13 25.17 8.45
CA ILE A 160 20.43 24.01 7.60
C ILE A 160 21.93 23.99 7.27
N GLU A 161 22.63 23.00 7.82
CA GLU A 161 24.00 22.67 7.44
C GLU A 161 24.03 21.44 6.53
N VAL A 162 24.61 21.60 5.34
CA VAL A 162 24.83 20.49 4.40
C VAL A 162 26.32 20.33 4.15
N ASN A 163 26.84 19.16 4.50
CA ASN A 163 28.17 18.74 4.12
C ASN A 163 28.07 17.65 3.04
N VAL A 164 28.70 17.89 1.88
CA VAL A 164 28.84 16.89 0.83
C VAL A 164 30.33 16.60 0.69
N GLU A 165 30.72 15.35 0.83
CA GLU A 165 32.10 14.90 0.68
C GLU A 165 32.20 13.96 -0.52
N GLY A 166 33.30 14.10 -1.26
CA GLY A 166 33.64 13.16 -2.32
C GLY A 166 34.36 11.92 -1.76
N PRO A 167 34.70 10.96 -2.64
CA PRO A 167 35.23 9.65 -2.23
C PRO A 167 36.54 9.66 -1.44
N SER A 168 37.28 10.77 -1.43
CA SER A 168 38.53 10.93 -0.67
C SER A 168 38.39 11.94 0.49
N GLY A 169 37.17 12.27 0.90
CA GLY A 169 36.88 13.21 1.99
C GLY A 169 36.99 14.69 1.59
N GLN A 170 37.23 15.00 0.30
CA GLN A 170 37.25 16.37 -0.17
C GLN A 170 35.84 16.97 -0.16
N SER A 171 35.70 18.19 0.34
CA SER A 171 34.42 18.90 0.32
C SER A 171 33.96 19.18 -1.11
N VAL A 172 32.69 18.87 -1.39
CA VAL A 172 31.97 19.19 -2.62
C VAL A 172 31.08 20.39 -2.32
N PRO A 173 31.19 21.50 -3.08
CA PRO A 173 30.34 22.65 -2.86
C PRO A 173 28.86 22.29 -2.97
N ALA A 174 28.10 22.65 -1.94
CA ALA A 174 26.65 22.53 -1.90
C ALA A 174 26.01 23.90 -1.64
N GLN A 175 24.82 24.12 -2.20
CA GLN A 175 24.02 25.32 -1.98
C GLN A 175 22.62 24.93 -1.55
N VAL A 176 22.13 25.55 -0.48
CA VAL A 176 20.74 25.40 -0.04
C VAL A 176 19.93 26.59 -0.55
N LYS A 177 18.80 26.32 -1.18
CA LYS A 177 17.86 27.33 -1.70
C LYS A 177 16.48 27.07 -1.13
N ASP A 178 15.81 28.13 -0.67
CA ASP A 178 14.41 28.05 -0.28
C ASP A 178 13.55 27.73 -1.51
N ALA A 179 12.74 26.66 -1.42
CA ALA A 179 11.81 26.23 -2.46
C ALA A 179 10.35 26.56 -2.10
N GLY A 180 10.11 27.24 -0.98
CA GLY A 180 8.81 27.61 -0.46
C GLY A 180 8.14 26.51 0.36
N GLY A 181 7.18 26.90 1.21
CA GLY A 181 6.34 25.95 1.95
C GLY A 181 7.13 24.97 2.83
N GLN A 182 8.08 25.47 3.63
CA GLN A 182 8.96 24.66 4.50
C GLN A 182 9.79 23.61 3.73
N THR A 183 10.01 23.85 2.44
CA THR A 183 10.83 22.99 1.57
C THR A 183 12.07 23.74 1.12
N PHE A 184 13.21 23.05 1.18
CA PHE A 184 14.52 23.57 0.80
C PHE A 184 15.15 22.64 -0.24
N LYS A 185 15.72 23.21 -1.30
CA LYS A 185 16.44 22.48 -2.35
C LYS A 185 17.93 22.56 -2.08
N VAL A 186 18.59 21.42 -2.01
CA VAL A 186 20.05 21.33 -1.85
C VAL A 186 20.67 20.93 -3.18
N GLU A 187 21.50 21.78 -3.74
CA GLU A 187 22.17 21.58 -5.03
C GLU A 187 23.67 21.35 -4.83
N PHE A 188 24.24 20.36 -5.51
CA PHE A 188 25.67 20.03 -5.45
C PHE A 188 26.13 19.47 -6.80
N CYS A 189 27.43 19.52 -7.06
CA CYS A 189 28.02 19.06 -8.33
C CYS A 189 29.19 18.11 -8.05
N PRO A 190 29.01 16.78 -8.16
CA PRO A 190 30.09 15.82 -7.96
C PRO A 190 31.25 16.06 -8.93
N ARG A 191 32.48 16.13 -8.42
CA ARG A 191 33.69 16.36 -9.24
C ARG A 191 34.62 15.16 -9.34
N VAL A 192 34.37 14.11 -8.55
CA VAL A 192 35.16 12.88 -8.52
C VAL A 192 34.21 11.68 -8.52
N VAL A 193 34.56 10.61 -9.24
CA VAL A 193 33.79 9.35 -9.31
C VAL A 193 34.10 8.50 -8.08
N GLY A 194 33.07 7.89 -7.49
CA GLY A 194 33.18 6.86 -6.45
C GLY A 194 31.82 6.44 -5.93
#